data_AF-A0A930LJZ1-F1
#
_entry.id   AF-A0A930LJZ1-F1
#
_cell.length_a   1.000
_cell.length_b   1.000
_cell.length_c   1.000
_cell.angle_alpha   90.00
_cell.angle_beta   90.00
_cell.angle_gamma   90.00
#
_symmetry.space_group_name_H-M   'P 1'
#
loop_
_entity.id
_entity.type
_entity.pdbx_description
1 polymer ?
#
loop_
_entity_poly.entity_id
_entity_poly.type
_entity_poly.pdbx_seq_one_letter_code
_entity_poly.pdbx_strand_id
1 'polypeptide(L)'
;MRHLTDRWTPLIVAALSEQPVARFGELKAMIQGVSPKVLTQTLRSMERDGLVERRVTASIPPRVDYELTALGTTLIEPMTALRHWAQDNMQAVLEARERYDAAALENGDV
;
A
#
# COMPACT_ATOMS: atom_id res chain seq x y z
N MET A 1 -12.10 -7.49 -5.09
CA MET A 1 -11.77 -6.24 -5.81
C MET A 1 -12.35 -4.93 -5.22
N ARG A 2 -12.67 -4.85 -3.91
CA ARG A 2 -13.13 -3.59 -3.27
C ARG A 2 -11.98 -2.79 -2.62
N HIS A 3 -10.74 -3.31 -2.65
CA HIS A 3 -9.63 -2.84 -1.79
C HIS A 3 -8.30 -2.57 -2.51
N LEU A 4 -8.21 -2.69 -3.85
CA LEU A 4 -7.01 -2.25 -4.58
C LEU A 4 -6.78 -0.74 -4.42
N THR A 5 -7.84 0.03 -4.15
CA THR A 5 -7.80 1.46 -3.85
C THR A 5 -7.61 1.76 -2.35
N ASP A 6 -7.42 0.75 -1.51
CA ASP A 6 -7.08 0.97 -0.11
C ASP A 6 -5.64 1.48 -0.01
N ARG A 7 -5.42 2.54 0.79
CA ARG A 7 -4.13 3.18 1.05
C ARG A 7 -3.03 2.16 1.40
N TRP A 8 -3.40 1.05 2.03
CA TRP A 8 -2.43 0.09 2.57
C TRP A 8 -1.94 -0.95 1.55
N THR A 9 -2.73 -1.27 0.52
CA THR A 9 -2.36 -2.28 -0.48
C THR A 9 -1.04 -1.91 -1.19
N PRO A 10 -0.84 -0.66 -1.69
CA PRO A 10 0.44 -0.27 -2.27
C PRO A 10 1.63 -0.36 -1.31
N LEU A 11 1.41 -0.11 -0.02
CA LEU A 11 2.46 -0.17 1.00
C LEU A 11 2.85 -1.62 1.32
N ILE A 12 1.89 -2.54 1.34
CA ILE A 12 2.17 -3.98 1.50
C ILE A 12 2.90 -4.54 0.28
N VAL A 13 2.47 -4.17 -0.94
CA VAL A 13 3.16 -4.58 -2.17
C VAL A 13 4.59 -4.06 -2.20
N ALA A 14 4.81 -2.78 -1.86
CA ALA A 14 6.16 -2.22 -1.77
C ALA A 14 7.03 -2.95 -0.73
N ALA A 15 6.50 -3.17 0.49
CA ALA A 15 7.23 -3.87 1.54
C ALA A 15 7.60 -5.31 1.15
N LEU A 16 6.68 -6.05 0.52
CA LEU A 16 6.94 -7.41 0.05
C LEU A 16 7.79 -7.46 -1.23
N SER A 17 7.85 -6.38 -2.01
CA SER A 17 8.79 -6.28 -3.14
C SER A 17 10.22 -6.08 -2.66
N GLU A 18 10.44 -5.35 -1.56
CA GLU A 18 11.75 -5.14 -0.96
C GLU A 18 12.18 -6.33 -0.09
N GLN A 19 11.25 -6.91 0.66
CA GLN A 19 11.44 -8.10 1.47
C GLN A 19 10.46 -9.21 1.02
N PRO A 20 10.88 -10.10 0.09
CA PRO A 20 10.00 -11.08 -0.58
C PRO A 20 9.13 -11.94 0.34
N VAL A 21 9.63 -12.19 1.56
CA VAL A 21 8.92 -12.95 2.58
C VAL A 21 8.98 -12.19 3.90
N ALA A 22 7.82 -11.89 4.48
CA ALA A 22 7.74 -11.15 5.74
C ALA A 22 6.66 -11.69 6.68
N ARG A 23 6.93 -11.65 7.98
CA ARG A 23 5.97 -11.95 9.05
C ARG A 23 5.08 -10.73 9.32
N PHE A 24 3.95 -10.96 9.99
CA PHE A 24 3.03 -9.88 10.36
C PHE A 24 3.71 -8.73 11.12
N GLY A 25 4.59 -9.06 12.08
CA GLY A 25 5.31 -8.05 12.87
C GLY A 25 6.27 -7.21 12.03
N GLU A 26 6.92 -7.83 11.04
CA GLU A 26 7.85 -7.16 10.12
C GLU A 26 7.08 -6.23 9.18
N LEU A 27 5.98 -6.70 8.58
CA LEU A 27 5.07 -5.87 7.79
C LEU A 27 4.52 -4.70 8.61
N LYS A 28 4.14 -4.94 9.86
CA LYS A 28 3.60 -3.89 10.75
C LYS A 28 4.66 -2.84 11.10
N ALA A 29 5.93 -3.22 11.18
CA ALA A 29 7.05 -2.33 11.46
C ALA A 29 7.43 -1.50 10.22
N MET A 30 7.47 -2.12 9.04
CA MET A 30 7.74 -1.44 7.77
C MET A 30 6.63 -0.44 7.41
N ILE A 31 5.37 -0.81 7.67
CA ILE A 31 4.20 0.01 7.32
C ILE A 31 3.78 0.83 8.53
N GLN A 32 4.43 1.98 8.72
CA GLN A 32 4.11 2.89 9.81
C GLN A 32 2.68 3.44 9.70
N GLY A 33 2.02 3.63 10.84
CA GLY A 33 0.64 4.15 10.93
C GLY A 33 -0.49 3.12 10.76
N VAL A 34 -0.24 1.90 10.26
CA VAL A 34 -1.35 1.01 9.84
C VAL A 34 -2.27 0.43 10.91
N SER A 35 -2.07 0.42 12.21
CA SER A 35 -2.86 -0.43 13.15
C SER A 35 -2.85 -1.96 12.84
N PRO A 36 -2.83 -2.83 13.85
CA PRO A 36 -2.85 -4.28 13.61
C PRO A 36 -4.14 -4.80 12.95
N LYS A 37 -5.29 -4.20 13.31
CA LYS A 37 -6.60 -4.61 12.80
C LYS A 37 -6.72 -4.39 11.29
N VAL A 38 -6.35 -3.19 10.83
CA VAL A 38 -6.41 -2.84 9.40
C VAL A 38 -5.40 -3.66 8.60
N LEU A 39 -4.18 -3.88 9.11
CA LEU A 39 -3.20 -4.74 8.44
C LEU A 39 -3.74 -6.16 8.26
N THR A 40 -4.35 -6.73 9.30
CA THR A 40 -4.98 -8.07 9.24
C THR A 40 -6.10 -8.12 8.20
N GLN A 41 -6.97 -7.11 8.18
CA GLN A 41 -8.08 -7.03 7.22
C GLN A 41 -7.57 -6.90 5.77
N THR A 42 -6.54 -6.08 5.57
CA THR A 42 -5.93 -5.84 4.25
C THR A 42 -5.26 -7.11 3.74
N LEU A 43 -4.42 -7.78 4.56
CA LEU A 43 -3.77 -9.04 4.19
C LEU A 43 -4.79 -10.13 3.85
N ARG A 44 -5.87 -10.28 4.64
CA ARG A 44 -6.96 -11.21 4.32
C ARG A 44 -7.67 -10.88 3.01
N SER A 45 -7.82 -9.59 2.69
CA SER A 45 -8.41 -9.18 1.41
C SER A 45 -7.47 -9.48 0.25
N MET A 46 -6.18 -9.17 0.40
CA MET A 46 -5.16 -9.45 -0.62
C MET A 46 -5.01 -10.96 -0.86
N GLU A 47 -5.07 -11.78 0.20
CA GLU A 47 -5.09 -13.24 0.12
C GLU A 47 -6.32 -13.73 -0.65
N ARG A 48 -7.52 -13.21 -0.32
CA ARG A 48 -8.75 -13.56 -1.06
C ARG A 48 -8.71 -13.14 -2.53
N ASP A 49 -8.15 -11.96 -2.83
CA ASP A 49 -8.01 -11.45 -4.20
C ASP A 49 -6.84 -12.14 -4.95
N GLY A 50 -6.10 -13.06 -4.30
CA GLY A 50 -5.03 -13.84 -4.92
C GLY A 50 -3.71 -13.08 -5.09
N LEU A 51 -3.52 -11.96 -4.39
CA LEU A 51 -2.34 -11.09 -4.48
C LEU A 51 -1.23 -11.50 -3.51
N VAL A 52 -1.60 -12.07 -2.37
CA VAL A 52 -0.67 -12.50 -1.32
C VAL A 52 -0.94 -13.96 -0.97
N GLU A 53 0.12 -14.74 -0.80
CA GLU A 53 0.04 -16.07 -0.20
C GLU A 53 0.38 -15.98 1.29
N ARG A 54 -0.37 -16.71 2.12
CA ARG A 54 -0.12 -16.84 3.56
C ARG A 54 0.36 -18.25 3.86
N ARG A 55 1.65 -18.39 4.21
CA ARG A 55 2.28 -19.68 4.51
C ARG A 55 2.40 -19.90 6.02
N VAL A 56 1.89 -21.02 6.51
CA VAL A 56 2.08 -21.45 7.91
C VAL A 56 3.15 -22.53 7.95
N THR A 57 4.23 -22.28 8.68
CA THR A 57 5.29 -23.26 8.92
C THR A 57 5.14 -23.83 10.32
N ALA A 58 5.11 -25.17 10.42
CA ALA A 58 5.10 -25.86 11.70
C ALA A 58 6.45 -25.64 12.41
N SER A 59 6.43 -24.81 13.44
CA SER A 59 7.55 -24.51 14.33
C SER A 59 7.01 -24.28 15.74
N ILE A 60 7.89 -24.16 16.74
CA ILE A 60 7.50 -23.80 18.11
C ILE A 60 8.15 -22.45 18.44
N PRO A 61 7.38 -21.35 18.50
CA PRO A 61 5.95 -21.21 18.14
C PRO A 61 5.72 -21.27 16.60
N PRO A 62 4.48 -21.52 16.12
CA PRO A 62 4.18 -21.56 14.70
C PRO A 62 4.53 -20.25 13.99
N ARG A 63 5.19 -20.35 12.83
CA ARG A 63 5.57 -19.20 12.03
C ARG A 63 4.54 -18.97 10.92
N VAL A 64 4.19 -17.70 10.69
CA VAL A 64 3.30 -17.28 9.61
C VAL A 64 4.02 -16.23 8.77
N ASP A 65 4.17 -16.53 7.50
CA ASP A 65 4.82 -15.68 6.52
C ASP A 65 3.83 -15.25 5.44
N TYR A 66 4.08 -14.09 4.85
CA TYR A 66 3.35 -13.52 3.73
C TYR A 66 4.32 -13.23 2.59
N GLU A 67 3.89 -13.52 1.38
CA GLU A 67 4.64 -13.28 0.14
C GLU A 67 3.69 -12.85 -0.97
N LEU A 68 4.17 -12.07 -1.94
CA LEU A 68 3.37 -11.77 -3.13
C LEU A 68 3.24 -13.03 -3.98
N THR A 69 2.05 -13.27 -4.51
CA THR A 69 1.87 -14.29 -5.54
C THR A 69 2.44 -13.81 -6.88
N ALA A 70 2.43 -14.69 -7.89
CA ALA A 70 2.72 -14.28 -9.27
C ALA A 70 1.81 -13.11 -9.71
N LEU A 71 0.51 -13.18 -9.40
CA LEU A 71 -0.43 -12.10 -9.69
C LEU A 71 -0.10 -10.83 -8.88
N GLY A 72 0.18 -10.95 -7.57
CA GLY A 72 0.54 -9.82 -6.73
C GLY A 72 1.79 -9.09 -7.20
N THR A 73 2.77 -9.82 -7.72
CA THR A 73 4.02 -9.27 -8.28
C THR A 73 3.74 -8.38 -9.49
N THR A 74 2.70 -8.68 -10.30
CA THR A 74 2.32 -7.82 -11.44
C THR A 74 1.84 -6.43 -11.03
N LEU A 75 1.50 -6.19 -9.76
CA LEU A 75 1.11 -4.87 -9.26
C LEU A 75 2.31 -3.92 -9.08
N ILE A 76 3.54 -4.43 -9.02
CA ILE A 76 4.73 -3.61 -8.77
C ILE A 76 4.92 -2.59 -9.90
N GLU A 77 4.81 -3.04 -11.16
CA GLU A 77 4.97 -2.18 -12.34
C GLU A 77 3.95 -1.02 -12.39
N PRO A 78 2.62 -1.25 -12.35
CA PRO A 78 1.65 -0.15 -12.39
C PRO A 78 1.77 0.79 -11.18
N MET A 79 2.12 0.28 -9.99
CA MET A 79 2.39 1.12 -8.83
C MET A 79 3.64 1.99 -9.01
N THR A 80 4.67 1.45 -9.66
CA THR A 80 5.90 2.18 -9.97
C THR A 80 5.64 3.26 -11.02
N ALA A 81 4.88 2.95 -12.06
CA ALA A 81 4.47 3.91 -13.07
C ALA A 81 3.67 5.07 -12.46
N LEU A 82 2.72 4.77 -11.57
CA LEU A 82 1.96 5.79 -10.85
C LEU A 82 2.86 6.65 -9.95
N ARG A 83 3.84 6.05 -9.27
CA ARG A 83 4.82 6.76 -8.44
C ARG A 83 5.65 7.73 -9.29
N HIS A 84 6.19 7.27 -10.41
CA HIS A 84 6.98 8.11 -11.31
C HIS A 84 6.16 9.28 -11.84
N TRP A 85 4.95 9.02 -12.32
CA TRP A 85 4.05 10.09 -12.77
C TRP A 85 3.81 11.12 -11.64
N ALA A 86 3.56 10.66 -10.41
CA ALA A 86 3.33 11.56 -9.28
C ALA A 86 4.57 12.38 -8.92
N GLN A 87 5.78 11.82 -9.05
CA GLN A 87 7.04 12.53 -8.84
C GLN A 87 7.28 13.59 -9.92
N ASP A 88 7.10 13.22 -11.18
CA ASP A 88 7.32 14.10 -12.34
C ASP A 88 6.33 15.27 -12.37
N ASN A 89 5.13 15.08 -11.83
CA ASN A 89 4.05 16.07 -11.86
C ASN A 89 3.80 16.75 -10.50
N MET A 90 4.63 16.51 -9.49
CA MET A 90 4.42 17.04 -8.14
C MET A 90 4.32 18.57 -8.15
N GLN A 91 5.19 19.24 -8.90
CA GLN A 91 5.21 20.70 -8.99
C GLN A 91 3.90 21.25 -9.59
N ALA A 92 3.44 20.65 -10.70
CA ALA A 92 2.19 21.04 -11.32
C ALA A 92 0.98 20.84 -10.39
N VAL A 93 1.00 19.79 -9.57
CA VAL A 93 -0.04 19.53 -8.55
C VAL A 93 0.00 20.59 -7.45
N LEU A 94 1.19 21.00 -6.99
CA LEU A 94 1.33 22.05 -5.97
C LEU A 94 0.83 23.41 -6.49
N GLU A 95 1.22 23.80 -7.70
CA GLU A 95 0.75 25.04 -8.35
C GLU A 95 -0.77 25.03 -8.58
N ALA A 96 -1.36 23.87 -8.89
CA ALA A 96 -2.80 23.73 -9.00
C ALA A 96 -3.51 23.94 -7.64
N ARG A 97 -2.92 23.44 -6.54
CA ARG A 97 -3.46 23.63 -5.18
C ARG A 97 -3.40 25.09 -4.75
N GLU A 98 -2.25 25.75 -4.95
CA GLU A 98 -2.09 27.17 -4.62
C GLU A 98 -3.10 28.05 -5.36
N ARG A 99 -3.31 27.80 -6.66
CA ARG A 99 -4.34 28.53 -7.42
C ARG A 99 -5.76 28.29 -6.90
N TYR A 100 -6.08 27.08 -6.50
CA TYR A 100 -7.39 26.76 -5.92
C TYR A 100 -7.59 27.46 -4.58
N ASP A 101 -6.60 27.38 -3.68
CA ASP A 101 -6.66 27.98 -2.35
C ASP A 101 -6.73 29.51 -2.44
N ALA A 102 -5.99 30.14 -3.36
CA ALA A 102 -6.07 31.57 -3.62
C ALA A 102 -7.47 31.99 -4.09
N ALA A 103 -8.07 31.23 -5.02
CA ALA A 103 -9.43 31.49 -5.49
C ALA A 103 -10.48 31.28 -4.40
N ALA A 104 -10.30 30.31 -3.50
CA ALA A 104 -11.21 30.08 -2.37
C ALA A 104 -11.19 31.25 -1.36
N LEU A 105 -10.01 31.81 -1.10
CA LEU A 105 -9.85 32.98 -0.23
C LEU A 105 -10.46 34.25 -0.83
N GLU A 106 -10.39 34.43 -2.15
CA GLU A 106 -11.01 35.56 -2.85
C GLU A 106 -12.54 35.49 -2.89
N ASN A 107 -13.12 34.28 -2.86
CA ASN A 107 -14.57 34.07 -2.94
C ASN A 107 -15.29 34.09 -1.57
N GLY A 108 -14.57 34.18 -0.44
CA GLY A 108 -15.16 34.41 0.88
C GLY A 108 -15.85 33.20 1.54
N ASP A 109 -15.56 31.97 1.12
CA ASP A 109 -16.15 30.73 1.66
C ASP A 109 -15.39 30.18 2.91
N VAL A 110 -14.95 31.06 3.83
CA VAL A 110 -14.38 30.65 5.13
C VAL A 110 -15.31 31.01 6.28
#